data_AF-A0A914APN2-F1
#
_entry.id   AF-A0A914APN2-F1
#
_cell.length_a   1.000
_cell.length_b   1.000
_cell.length_c   1.000
_cell.angle_alpha   90.00
_cell.angle_beta   90.00
_cell.angle_gamma   90.00
#
_symmetry.space_group_name_H-M   'P 1'
#
loop_
_entity.id
_entity.type
_entity.pdbx_description
1 polymer ?
#
loop_
_entity_poly.entity_id
_entity_poly.type
_entity_poly.pdbx_seq_one_letter_code
_entity_poly.pdbx_strand_id
1 'polypeptide(L)'
;MDGAHLGPRSTVPGVSVLTSEGRRHRRFSPRMGPHEPLKQHSPPTATENCQEVRSVYPRHQLVVDAFHRNLQYLIDTVFILGPEVVLYHGNHPVIFIFGGGLTSEQFKDLLAKPLRLPPDMTTPIWIGSYLNFASGPALWGEWGGLLNGTFGWAPFIEKPTPANMSEWDYYGTLEDAVQYQRNLSKFGNDCVATGSCVLWCGSASPGFDNRGCAGWGRSLRYLPRRDLQTHRRSTYNAQWEFYIGLASSPDVIIIPTMNDFPEATVILPTGPAMDALHSTAWLSAKWKNISADTTGVSLPASWFSLYRQAIFYQRTPHLNVSHIISALNQTASLINNTLYAEASSSLHIIRKDLQKLASRLKVTNLTFDLPSEGLYPTVKPTTQNGSYVVSKTDGLFLAVEETKAAMLRAANFKGLLRFEYRLQKETFSHLKVYSSTSRQNKPPRKELLVSRYSESGREKEVFVKHGDFAEVCDIMVTSSGAWESAVVALLKVNQAWDHTAEHSSDLYFVADESFLLRNISLEFQVFSVDPS
;
A
#
# COMPACT_ATOMS: atom_id res chain seq x y z
N MET A 1 -7.43 -57.43 32.63
CA MET A 1 -7.01 -56.92 33.95
C MET A 1 -7.10 -55.40 33.92
N ASP A 2 -8.29 -54.81 33.79
CA ASP A 2 -9.51 -54.88 34.64
C ASP A 2 -9.30 -54.04 35.93
N GLY A 3 -10.18 -53.12 36.33
CA GLY A 3 -11.40 -52.64 35.67
C GLY A 3 -12.11 -51.53 36.47
N ALA A 4 -13.03 -50.83 35.79
CA ALA A 4 -14.19 -50.04 36.25
C ALA A 4 -14.46 -49.88 37.77
N HIS A 5 -14.76 -48.69 38.31
CA HIS A 5 -16.08 -47.98 38.33
C HIS A 5 -15.94 -46.71 39.24
N LEU A 6 -16.83 -45.72 39.40
CA LEU A 6 -18.17 -45.35 38.87
C LEU A 6 -18.38 -43.80 39.00
N GLY A 7 -19.52 -43.26 38.56
CA GLY A 7 -20.01 -41.90 38.93
C GLY A 7 -21.06 -41.94 40.07
N PRO A 8 -21.62 -40.78 40.52
CA PRO A 8 -22.75 -40.22 39.77
C PRO A 8 -23.02 -38.67 39.84
N ARG A 9 -23.76 -38.21 38.82
CA ARG A 9 -24.77 -37.12 38.71
C ARG A 9 -24.95 -36.06 39.82
N SER A 10 -25.01 -34.77 39.41
CA SER A 10 -26.11 -33.78 39.63
C SER A 10 -25.67 -32.41 39.05
N THR A 11 -26.49 -31.39 38.71
CA THR A 11 -27.89 -31.26 38.24
C THR A 11 -28.02 -29.89 37.54
N VAL A 12 -28.92 -29.75 36.55
CA VAL A 12 -29.24 -28.46 35.89
C VAL A 12 -30.53 -27.87 36.47
N PRO A 13 -30.57 -26.55 36.72
CA PRO A 13 -31.73 -25.74 36.38
C PRO A 13 -31.31 -24.42 35.68
N GLY A 14 -32.14 -23.76 34.87
CA GLY A 14 -33.48 -24.09 34.40
C GLY A 14 -33.95 -23.01 33.41
N VAL A 15 -34.73 -23.38 32.40
CA VAL A 15 -35.31 -22.45 31.41
C VAL A 15 -36.65 -21.93 31.94
N SER A 16 -36.86 -20.60 31.92
CA SER A 16 -38.19 -20.01 32.09
C SER A 16 -38.72 -19.48 30.76
N VAL A 17 -39.86 -20.03 30.35
CA VAL A 17 -40.66 -19.56 29.22
C VAL A 17 -41.66 -18.52 29.73
N LEU A 18 -41.80 -17.40 29.02
CA LEU A 18 -42.97 -16.53 29.15
C LEU A 18 -43.61 -16.32 27.78
N THR A 19 -44.91 -16.61 27.72
CA THR A 19 -45.72 -16.61 26.50
C THR A 19 -46.43 -15.27 26.26
N SER A 20 -46.55 -14.94 24.98
CA SER A 20 -47.58 -14.10 24.33
C SER A 20 -48.60 -13.33 25.19
N GLU A 21 -48.77 -12.04 24.88
CA GLU A 21 -49.98 -11.53 24.19
C GLU A 21 -49.78 -10.05 23.74
N GLY A 22 -50.54 -9.56 22.74
CA GLY A 22 -50.48 -8.14 22.35
C GLY A 22 -50.65 -7.76 20.88
N ARG A 23 -51.55 -8.39 20.11
CA ARG A 23 -51.92 -7.88 18.76
C ARG A 23 -52.59 -6.50 18.87
N ARG A 24 -52.09 -5.49 18.13
CA ARG A 24 -52.96 -4.42 17.57
C ARG A 24 -52.60 -4.10 16.12
N HIS A 25 -53.57 -4.31 15.24
CA HIS A 25 -53.52 -3.85 13.86
C HIS A 25 -53.55 -2.32 13.76
N ARG A 26 -52.82 -1.76 12.80
CA ARG A 26 -53.36 -0.67 11.96
C ARG A 26 -53.06 -0.94 10.49
N ARG A 27 -54.13 -1.19 9.72
CA ARG A 27 -54.12 -1.09 8.26
C ARG A 27 -54.15 0.39 7.89
N PHE A 28 -53.43 0.79 6.84
CA PHE A 28 -53.85 1.91 5.99
C PHE A 28 -53.61 1.51 4.53
N SER A 29 -54.68 1.42 3.76
CA SER A 29 -54.67 1.25 2.31
C SER A 29 -54.83 2.62 1.64
N PRO A 30 -54.33 2.80 0.40
CA PRO A 30 -54.28 4.11 -0.26
C PRO A 30 -55.66 4.55 -0.76
N ARG A 31 -55.84 5.86 -0.90
CA ARG A 31 -56.88 6.46 -1.76
C ARG A 31 -56.21 7.10 -2.97
N MET A 32 -56.76 6.81 -4.15
CA MET A 32 -56.34 7.33 -5.45
C MET A 32 -57.38 8.31 -6.00
N GLY A 33 -56.90 9.31 -6.74
CA GLY A 33 -57.64 10.06 -7.76
C GLY A 33 -58.01 11.51 -7.41
N PRO A 34 -58.23 12.38 -8.42
CA PRO A 34 -58.09 12.18 -9.88
C PRO A 34 -57.02 13.09 -10.56
N HIS A 35 -56.86 12.90 -11.88
CA HIS A 35 -55.93 13.60 -12.77
C HIS A 35 -56.30 15.09 -13.03
N GLU A 36 -55.30 15.90 -13.40
CA GLU A 36 -55.28 16.73 -14.65
C GLU A 36 -53.84 17.23 -14.98
N PRO A 37 -53.53 17.82 -16.16
CA PRO A 37 -52.39 17.34 -16.96
C PRO A 37 -51.07 18.12 -16.89
N LEU A 38 -49.99 17.42 -17.21
CA LEU A 38 -48.65 17.97 -17.49
C LEU A 38 -48.65 18.85 -18.75
N LYS A 39 -48.29 20.13 -18.60
CA LYS A 39 -47.86 20.98 -19.72
C LYS A 39 -46.39 20.72 -20.05
N GLN A 40 -46.10 20.51 -21.33
CA GLN A 40 -44.75 20.52 -21.87
C GLN A 40 -44.16 21.93 -21.81
N HIS A 41 -42.95 22.08 -21.27
CA HIS A 41 -42.07 23.20 -21.56
C HIS A 41 -40.66 22.68 -21.87
N SER A 42 -40.11 23.14 -22.98
CA SER A 42 -38.79 22.76 -23.51
C SER A 42 -37.65 23.16 -22.56
N PRO A 43 -36.53 22.42 -22.54
CA PRO A 43 -35.38 22.80 -21.73
C PRO A 43 -34.74 24.11 -22.25
N PRO A 44 -34.39 25.06 -21.38
CA PRO A 44 -33.63 26.24 -21.78
C PRO A 44 -32.17 25.86 -22.10
N THR A 45 -31.62 26.53 -23.10
CA THR A 45 -30.25 26.37 -23.60
C THR A 45 -29.20 26.66 -22.53
N ALA A 46 -28.24 25.75 -22.36
CA ALA A 46 -27.19 25.85 -21.36
C ALA A 46 -26.02 26.75 -21.82
N THR A 47 -26.23 28.07 -21.72
CA THR A 47 -25.17 29.09 -21.67
C THR A 47 -25.59 30.16 -20.67
N GLU A 48 -24.64 30.67 -19.88
CA GLU A 48 -24.83 31.68 -18.81
C GLU A 48 -25.50 31.19 -17.52
N ASN A 49 -24.71 30.54 -16.64
CA ASN A 49 -24.58 30.94 -15.22
C ASN A 49 -23.59 30.03 -14.45
N CYS A 50 -22.31 30.11 -14.79
CA CYS A 50 -21.23 29.69 -13.88
C CYS A 50 -20.76 30.89 -13.04
N GLN A 51 -21.64 31.43 -12.20
CA GLN A 51 -21.17 32.25 -11.08
C GLN A 51 -20.67 31.30 -9.99
N GLU A 52 -19.35 31.33 -9.75
CA GLU A 52 -18.73 30.58 -8.67
C GLU A 52 -19.36 30.98 -7.33
N VAL A 53 -20.03 30.04 -6.66
CA VAL A 53 -20.24 30.14 -5.21
C VAL A 53 -18.89 29.90 -4.54
N ARG A 54 -18.02 30.91 -4.57
CA ARG A 54 -16.77 30.90 -3.80
C ARG A 54 -17.13 30.86 -2.32
N SER A 55 -16.96 29.68 -1.73
CA SER A 55 -17.02 29.49 -0.29
C SER A 55 -16.15 30.54 0.41
N VAL A 56 -16.76 31.32 1.30
CA VAL A 56 -16.11 32.40 2.06
C VAL A 56 -15.25 31.85 3.23
N TYR A 57 -15.01 30.54 3.27
CA TYR A 57 -14.02 29.96 4.16
C TYR A 57 -12.60 30.32 3.70
N PRO A 58 -11.77 30.97 4.54
CA PRO A 58 -10.37 31.21 4.21
C PRO A 58 -9.66 29.90 3.90
N ARG A 59 -8.81 29.88 2.86
CA ARG A 59 -8.02 28.71 2.45
C ARG A 59 -7.24 28.10 3.63
N HIS A 60 -6.77 28.95 4.55
CA HIS A 60 -6.19 28.58 5.84
C HIS A 60 -7.10 27.66 6.66
N GLN A 61 -8.32 28.09 6.98
CA GLN A 61 -9.25 27.33 7.81
C GLN A 61 -9.65 26.00 7.16
N LEU A 62 -9.82 25.97 5.84
CA LEU A 62 -10.10 24.74 5.09
C LEU A 62 -8.97 23.70 5.23
N VAL A 63 -7.72 24.14 5.19
CA VAL A 63 -6.55 23.28 5.38
C VAL A 63 -6.49 22.79 6.83
N VAL A 64 -6.59 23.67 7.82
CA VAL A 64 -6.55 23.29 9.26
C VAL A 64 -7.70 22.32 9.59
N ASP A 65 -8.91 22.57 9.09
CA ASP A 65 -10.06 21.68 9.32
C ASP A 65 -9.91 20.32 8.61
N ALA A 66 -9.26 20.27 7.44
CA ALA A 66 -8.95 19.01 6.77
C ALA A 66 -7.90 18.19 7.54
N PHE A 67 -6.82 18.84 8.00
CA PHE A 67 -5.82 18.21 8.86
C PHE A 67 -6.41 17.73 10.19
N HIS A 68 -7.30 18.51 10.82
CA HIS A 68 -7.98 18.12 12.06
C HIS A 68 -8.87 16.88 11.88
N ARG A 69 -9.66 16.81 10.80
CA ARG A 69 -10.43 15.61 10.47
C ARG A 69 -9.55 14.38 10.22
N ASN A 70 -8.43 14.56 9.50
CA ASN A 70 -7.48 13.47 9.24
C ASN A 70 -6.76 13.02 10.52
N LEU A 71 -6.43 13.94 11.43
CA LEU A 71 -5.85 13.65 12.74
C LEU A 71 -6.83 12.87 13.63
N GLN A 72 -8.10 13.30 13.73
CA GLN A 72 -9.11 12.54 14.47
C GLN A 72 -9.32 11.15 13.85
N TYR A 73 -9.31 11.02 12.51
CA TYR A 73 -9.40 9.73 11.84
C TYR A 73 -8.20 8.82 12.17
N LEU A 74 -6.98 9.36 12.15
CA LEU A 74 -5.75 8.65 12.53
C LEU A 74 -5.81 8.15 13.98
N ILE A 75 -6.27 8.99 14.92
CA ILE A 75 -6.49 8.61 16.32
C ILE A 75 -7.53 7.49 16.42
N ASP A 76 -8.72 7.70 15.81
CA ASP A 76 -9.82 6.73 15.83
C ASP A 76 -9.42 5.37 15.25
N THR A 77 -8.61 5.34 14.18
CA THR A 77 -8.34 4.09 13.41
C THR A 77 -7.02 3.41 13.74
N VAL A 78 -5.95 4.15 14.04
CA VAL A 78 -4.62 3.57 14.29
C VAL A 78 -4.34 3.46 15.79
N PHE A 79 -4.56 4.54 16.54
CA PHE A 79 -4.20 4.57 17.96
C PHE A 79 -5.22 3.84 18.85
N ILE A 80 -6.52 3.99 18.57
CA ILE A 80 -7.60 3.33 19.34
C ILE A 80 -7.91 1.92 18.81
N LEU A 81 -8.04 1.76 17.49
CA LEU A 81 -8.52 0.54 16.83
C LEU A 81 -7.43 -0.27 16.09
N GLY A 82 -6.21 0.25 15.98
CA GLY A 82 -5.14 -0.36 15.19
C GLY A 82 -4.35 -1.47 15.93
N PRO A 83 -3.35 -2.08 15.28
CA PRO A 83 -2.60 -3.22 15.82
C PRO A 83 -1.65 -2.81 16.95
N GLU A 84 -1.38 -3.71 17.91
CA GLU A 84 -0.65 -3.42 19.17
C GLU A 84 0.66 -2.63 19.02
N VAL A 85 1.37 -2.80 17.91
CA VAL A 85 2.67 -2.20 17.54
C VAL A 85 2.67 -0.69 17.23
N VAL A 86 1.77 0.09 17.83
CA VAL A 86 1.69 1.56 17.66
C VAL A 86 2.52 2.28 18.72
N LEU A 87 3.23 3.34 18.33
CA LEU A 87 4.17 4.05 19.21
C LEU A 87 3.48 5.05 20.15
N TYR A 88 3.78 4.92 21.44
CA TYR A 88 3.35 5.82 22.51
C TYR A 88 4.55 6.27 23.36
N HIS A 89 4.47 7.47 23.93
CA HIS A 89 5.37 7.95 24.97
C HIS A 89 4.56 8.18 26.25
N GLY A 90 4.65 7.25 27.21
CA GLY A 90 3.64 7.15 28.28
C GLY A 90 2.27 6.87 27.67
N ASN A 91 1.28 7.71 27.92
CA ASN A 91 -0.04 7.63 27.31
C ASN A 91 -0.26 8.61 26.13
N HIS A 92 0.80 9.27 25.65
CA HIS A 92 0.74 10.16 24.49
C HIS A 92 0.97 9.38 23.18
N PRO A 93 0.05 9.42 22.21
CA PRO A 93 0.31 9.02 20.83
C PRO A 93 1.53 9.73 20.25
N VAL A 94 2.46 9.03 19.59
CA VAL A 94 3.61 9.66 18.93
C VAL A 94 3.33 9.82 17.43
N ILE A 95 3.35 11.06 16.93
CA ILE A 95 3.10 11.38 15.52
C ILE A 95 4.34 12.05 14.92
N PHE A 96 4.87 11.45 13.85
CA PHE A 96 5.97 12.02 13.08
C PHE A 96 5.43 12.95 11.99
N ILE A 97 5.88 14.20 11.96
CA ILE A 97 5.57 15.16 10.89
C ILE A 97 6.81 15.36 10.00
N PHE A 98 6.73 14.89 8.76
CA PHE A 98 7.88 14.90 7.85
C PHE A 98 8.19 16.30 7.32
N GLY A 99 7.19 17.05 6.87
CA GLY A 99 7.36 18.40 6.34
C GLY A 99 6.30 18.76 5.30
N GLY A 100 6.10 20.06 5.09
CA GLY A 100 5.12 20.59 4.12
C GLY A 100 3.66 20.48 4.57
N GLY A 101 2.74 20.99 3.74
CA GLY A 101 1.30 20.91 3.94
C GLY A 101 0.68 21.94 4.90
N LEU A 102 1.40 22.31 5.97
CA LEU A 102 0.99 23.34 6.94
C LEU A 102 2.09 24.39 7.14
N THR A 103 1.70 25.64 7.39
CA THR A 103 2.58 26.63 8.03
C THR A 103 2.60 26.44 9.54
N SER A 104 3.56 27.06 10.23
CA SER A 104 3.64 27.06 11.71
C SER A 104 2.38 27.63 12.36
N GLU A 105 1.81 28.71 11.81
CA GLU A 105 0.52 29.27 12.23
C GLU A 105 -0.64 28.28 12.07
N GLN A 106 -0.74 27.61 10.92
CA GLN A 106 -1.77 26.59 10.67
C GLN A 106 -1.62 25.38 11.59
N PHE A 107 -0.39 25.01 11.91
CA PHE A 107 -0.09 23.92 12.83
C PHE A 107 -0.43 24.30 14.27
N LYS A 108 -0.15 25.53 14.70
CA LYS A 108 -0.61 26.08 15.98
C LYS A 108 -2.14 26.07 16.11
N ASP A 109 -2.86 26.47 15.05
CA ASP A 109 -4.32 26.42 15.01
C ASP A 109 -4.87 24.98 15.01
N LEU A 110 -4.14 24.03 14.41
CA LEU A 110 -4.47 22.61 14.49
C LEU A 110 -4.33 22.07 15.92
N LEU A 111 -3.23 22.39 16.60
CA LEU A 111 -2.97 21.98 17.99
C LEU A 111 -3.99 22.56 18.98
N ALA A 112 -4.56 23.73 18.68
CA ALA A 112 -5.62 24.34 19.49
C ALA A 112 -7.01 23.69 19.31
N LYS A 113 -7.22 22.84 18.31
CA LYS A 113 -8.51 22.16 18.08
C LYS A 113 -8.66 20.91 18.96
N PRO A 114 -9.81 20.71 19.63
CA PRO A 114 -10.02 19.57 20.52
C PRO A 114 -10.04 18.25 19.75
N LEU A 115 -9.44 17.21 20.33
CA LEU A 115 -9.56 15.82 19.89
C LEU A 115 -10.48 15.06 20.84
N ARG A 116 -11.21 14.07 20.30
CA ARG A 116 -12.00 13.12 21.09
C ARG A 116 -11.10 11.94 21.44
N LEU A 117 -10.58 11.93 22.65
CA LEU A 117 -9.65 10.91 23.17
C LEU A 117 -10.37 10.00 24.20
N PRO A 118 -9.95 8.74 24.36
CA PRO A 118 -10.25 7.92 25.53
C PRO A 118 -9.79 8.58 26.85
N PRO A 119 -10.39 8.25 28.02
CA PRO A 119 -10.05 8.88 29.31
C PRO A 119 -8.58 8.71 29.74
N ASP A 120 -7.92 7.66 29.27
CA ASP A 120 -6.56 7.26 29.58
C ASP A 120 -5.54 7.66 28.50
N MET A 121 -5.98 8.26 27.38
CA MET A 121 -5.12 8.77 26.31
C MET A 121 -4.97 10.30 26.40
N THR A 122 -3.73 10.78 26.42
CA THR A 122 -3.41 12.23 26.34
C THR A 122 -3.23 12.70 24.90
N THR A 123 -3.18 14.03 24.72
CA THR A 123 -2.95 14.65 23.41
C THR A 123 -1.65 14.15 22.77
N PRO A 124 -1.62 13.90 21.44
CA PRO A 124 -0.42 13.43 20.76
C PRO A 124 0.80 14.32 20.96
N ILE A 125 1.98 13.71 21.00
CA ILE A 125 3.25 14.43 20.86
C ILE A 125 3.75 14.39 19.41
N TRP A 126 4.31 15.51 18.97
CA TRP A 126 4.68 15.73 17.56
C TRP A 126 6.19 15.78 17.41
N ILE A 127 6.72 14.88 16.59
CA ILE A 127 8.16 14.74 16.34
C ILE A 127 8.42 15.22 14.91
N GLY A 128 9.13 16.35 14.76
CA GLY A 128 9.38 16.97 13.45
C GLY A 128 10.63 16.42 12.77
N SER A 129 10.63 16.32 11.44
CA SER A 129 11.87 16.03 10.69
C SER A 129 12.93 17.11 10.96
N TYR A 130 14.12 16.68 11.35
CA TYR A 130 15.25 17.55 11.65
C TYR A 130 15.52 18.56 10.53
N LEU A 131 15.55 18.09 9.29
CA LEU A 131 15.85 18.93 8.13
C LEU A 131 14.86 20.09 7.95
N ASN A 132 13.57 19.83 8.15
CA ASN A 132 12.50 20.79 7.88
C ASN A 132 12.14 21.68 9.08
N PHE A 133 12.52 21.30 10.31
CA PHE A 133 12.04 21.97 11.53
C PHE A 133 13.11 22.30 12.59
N ALA A 134 14.31 21.72 12.51
CA ALA A 134 15.32 21.82 13.59
C ALA A 134 16.78 21.94 13.12
N SER A 135 17.04 21.92 11.81
CA SER A 135 18.40 21.90 11.24
C SER A 135 19.21 23.18 11.44
N GLY A 136 18.56 24.27 11.87
CA GLY A 136 19.21 25.50 12.29
C GLY A 136 18.33 26.37 13.19
N PRO A 137 18.90 27.42 13.81
CA PRO A 137 18.20 28.22 14.82
C PRO A 137 16.92 28.91 14.34
N ALA A 138 16.85 29.30 13.06
CA ALA A 138 15.66 29.94 12.50
C ALA A 138 14.45 28.98 12.45
N LEU A 139 14.66 27.74 11.98
CA LEU A 139 13.61 26.73 11.94
C LEU A 139 13.16 26.34 13.36
N TRP A 140 14.11 26.13 14.28
CA TRP A 140 13.76 25.79 15.66
C TRP A 140 13.07 26.95 16.40
N GLY A 141 13.42 28.21 16.08
CA GLY A 141 12.74 29.39 16.60
C GLY A 141 11.28 29.52 16.13
N GLU A 142 10.97 29.05 14.91
CA GLU A 142 9.60 29.00 14.38
C GLU A 142 8.80 27.79 14.92
N TRP A 143 9.41 26.60 14.96
CA TRP A 143 8.71 25.33 15.16
C TRP A 143 8.89 24.67 16.52
N GLY A 144 9.94 25.02 17.27
CA GLY A 144 10.29 24.33 18.53
C GLY A 144 9.22 24.44 19.61
N GLY A 145 8.48 25.56 19.67
CA GLY A 145 7.33 25.73 20.56
C GLY A 145 6.05 24.99 20.13
N LEU A 146 6.05 24.33 18.98
CA LEU A 146 4.92 23.57 18.42
C LEU A 146 5.18 22.06 18.36
N LEU A 147 6.43 21.64 18.61
CA LEU A 147 6.89 20.25 18.53
C LEU A 147 7.33 19.75 19.91
N ASN A 148 7.44 18.43 20.05
CA ASN A 148 7.90 17.76 21.27
C ASN A 148 9.21 16.99 21.06
N GLY A 149 9.79 17.07 19.87
CA GLY A 149 11.00 16.34 19.51
C GLY A 149 11.38 16.49 18.05
N THR A 150 12.52 15.90 17.69
CA THR A 150 13.02 15.86 16.30
C THR A 150 13.37 14.44 15.88
N PHE A 151 13.33 14.16 14.56
CA PHE A 151 13.79 12.89 13.99
C PHE A 151 14.67 13.05 12.74
N GLY A 152 15.63 12.16 12.56
CA GLY A 152 16.44 12.06 11.34
C GLY A 152 15.74 11.35 10.18
N TRP A 153 16.10 11.71 8.95
CA TRP A 153 15.74 10.94 7.74
C TRP A 153 17.01 10.36 7.10
N ALA A 154 16.96 10.02 5.81
CA ALA A 154 18.16 9.76 5.03
C ALA A 154 19.06 11.01 5.02
N PRO A 155 20.39 10.87 5.13
CA PRO A 155 21.30 12.01 5.13
C PRO A 155 21.15 12.88 3.87
N PHE A 156 20.88 14.16 4.10
CA PHE A 156 20.67 15.15 3.04
C PHE A 156 21.95 15.94 2.82
N ILE A 157 22.55 15.76 1.64
CA ILE A 157 23.87 16.31 1.30
C ILE A 157 23.73 17.26 0.09
N GLU A 158 24.36 18.42 0.18
CA GLU A 158 24.35 19.48 -0.86
C GLU A 158 25.76 19.82 -1.36
N LYS A 159 26.62 18.80 -1.35
CA LYS A 159 27.96 18.82 -1.94
C LYS A 159 27.82 18.58 -3.45
N PRO A 160 28.23 19.52 -4.33
CA PRO A 160 28.08 19.37 -5.78
C PRO A 160 28.73 18.10 -6.30
N THR A 161 28.13 17.50 -7.33
CA THR A 161 28.69 16.31 -7.97
C THR A 161 30.04 16.59 -8.67
N PRO A 162 30.98 15.64 -8.63
CA PRO A 162 32.17 15.70 -9.47
C PRO A 162 31.79 15.45 -10.94
N ALA A 163 32.61 15.94 -11.87
CA ALA A 163 32.34 15.89 -13.32
C ALA A 163 32.15 14.47 -13.92
N ASN A 164 32.51 13.42 -13.18
CA ASN A 164 32.31 12.02 -13.55
C ASN A 164 31.03 11.39 -12.97
N MET A 165 30.12 12.18 -12.39
CA MET A 165 28.81 11.78 -11.85
C MET A 165 27.71 12.75 -12.30
N SER A 166 27.67 13.03 -13.61
CA SER A 166 26.77 14.03 -14.22
C SER A 166 25.27 13.69 -14.14
N GLU A 167 24.90 12.50 -13.68
CA GLU A 167 23.51 12.07 -13.52
C GLU A 167 22.82 12.60 -12.25
N TRP A 168 23.55 13.34 -11.40
CA TRP A 168 23.03 13.95 -10.18
C TRP A 168 23.57 15.38 -10.00
N ASP A 169 22.86 16.22 -9.24
CA ASP A 169 23.30 17.57 -8.86
C ASP A 169 24.20 17.55 -7.62
N TYR A 170 23.90 16.64 -6.67
CA TYR A 170 24.62 16.51 -5.40
C TYR A 170 25.01 15.06 -5.08
N TYR A 171 26.18 14.90 -4.44
CA TYR A 171 26.73 13.60 -4.04
C TYR A 171 27.29 13.65 -2.61
N GLY A 172 26.98 12.64 -1.79
CA GLY A 172 27.54 12.46 -0.45
C GLY A 172 28.41 11.21 -0.31
N THR A 173 29.41 11.26 0.57
CA THR A 173 30.20 10.09 1.00
C THR A 173 29.64 9.47 2.28
N LEU A 174 30.25 8.35 2.70
CA LEU A 174 29.98 7.73 3.99
C LEU A 174 30.28 8.68 5.17
N GLU A 175 31.34 9.48 5.06
CA GLU A 175 31.73 10.48 6.06
C GLU A 175 30.72 11.62 6.11
N ASP A 176 30.21 12.07 4.96
CA ASP A 176 29.13 13.08 4.89
C ASP A 176 27.87 12.55 5.60
N ALA A 177 27.52 11.27 5.42
CA ALA A 177 26.42 10.62 6.14
C ALA A 177 26.66 10.52 7.65
N VAL A 178 27.87 10.19 8.11
CA VAL A 178 28.23 10.18 9.54
C VAL A 178 28.23 11.61 10.12
N GLN A 179 28.63 12.62 9.35
CA GLN A 179 28.59 14.02 9.77
C GLN A 179 27.15 14.53 9.94
N TYR A 180 26.23 14.11 9.06
CA TYR A 180 24.80 14.35 9.27
C TYR A 180 24.32 13.77 10.61
N GLN A 181 24.71 12.53 10.95
CA GLN A 181 24.34 11.96 12.25
C GLN A 181 24.97 12.69 13.44
N ARG A 182 26.20 13.21 13.32
CA ARG A 182 26.81 14.09 14.34
C ARG A 182 26.00 15.35 14.58
N ASN A 183 25.54 16.01 13.50
CA ASN A 183 24.75 17.24 13.59
C ASN A 183 23.39 16.98 14.25
N LEU A 184 22.69 15.92 13.81
CA LEU A 184 21.41 15.48 14.37
C LEU A 184 21.56 15.12 15.86
N SER A 185 22.55 14.31 16.22
CA SER A 185 22.79 13.91 17.61
C SER A 185 23.14 15.07 18.51
N LYS A 186 23.94 16.04 18.03
CA LYS A 186 24.24 17.24 18.82
C LYS A 186 22.94 17.97 19.16
N PHE A 187 22.14 18.31 18.16
CA PHE A 187 20.87 19.01 18.38
C PHE A 187 19.91 18.19 19.28
N GLY A 188 19.74 16.89 19.01
CA GLY A 188 18.80 16.04 19.76
C GLY A 188 19.16 15.91 21.23
N ASN A 189 20.45 15.69 21.53
CA ASN A 189 20.94 15.67 22.91
C ASN A 189 20.77 17.03 23.59
N ASP A 190 21.14 18.13 22.92
CA ASP A 190 21.00 19.49 23.47
C ASP A 190 19.52 19.84 23.74
N CYS A 191 18.59 19.44 22.86
CA CYS A 191 17.17 19.77 23.02
C CYS A 191 16.48 18.98 24.13
N VAL A 192 16.83 17.69 24.32
CA VAL A 192 16.34 16.92 25.48
C VAL A 192 17.00 17.40 26.79
N ALA A 193 18.31 17.67 26.80
CA ALA A 193 19.02 18.14 28.00
C ALA A 193 18.52 19.52 28.49
N THR A 194 18.00 20.35 27.59
CA THR A 194 17.36 21.64 27.92
C THR A 194 15.87 21.54 28.25
N GLY A 195 15.26 20.36 28.13
CA GLY A 195 13.83 20.16 28.31
C GLY A 195 12.95 20.76 27.21
N SER A 196 13.55 21.17 26.08
CA SER A 196 12.80 21.68 24.91
C SER A 196 12.30 20.55 23.99
N CYS A 197 12.86 19.36 24.10
CA CYS A 197 12.34 18.12 23.54
C CYS A 197 11.95 17.15 24.67
N VAL A 198 10.89 16.39 24.47
CA VAL A 198 10.52 15.21 25.28
C VAL A 198 11.34 13.98 24.85
N LEU A 199 11.62 13.85 23.55
CA LEU A 199 12.44 12.78 22.98
C LEU A 199 13.12 13.23 21.68
N TRP A 200 14.16 12.52 21.24
CA TRP A 200 14.70 12.64 19.88
C TRP A 200 14.99 11.30 19.23
N CYS A 201 14.85 11.24 17.91
CA CYS A 201 15.07 10.02 17.13
C CYS A 201 16.26 10.16 16.18
N GLY A 202 17.23 9.26 16.33
CA GLY A 202 18.30 9.06 15.35
C GLY A 202 17.78 8.41 14.07
N SER A 203 18.62 8.32 13.04
CA SER A 203 18.26 7.65 11.79
C SER A 203 19.43 6.89 11.16
N ALA A 204 19.14 5.78 10.50
CA ALA A 204 20.10 5.12 9.63
C ALA A 204 19.42 4.72 8.32
N SER A 205 19.90 5.22 7.18
CA SER A 205 19.44 4.79 5.85
C SER A 205 20.54 4.03 5.11
N PRO A 206 20.20 3.06 4.24
CA PRO A 206 21.21 2.28 3.55
C PRO A 206 21.96 3.05 2.47
N GLY A 207 21.38 4.13 1.97
CA GLY A 207 21.85 4.99 0.88
C GLY A 207 20.69 5.90 0.42
N PHE A 208 20.86 6.59 -0.71
CA PHE A 208 19.84 7.44 -1.33
C PHE A 208 20.13 7.59 -2.84
N ASP A 209 19.12 7.46 -3.70
CA ASP A 209 19.19 7.80 -5.13
C ASP A 209 17.77 8.12 -5.61
N ASN A 210 17.46 9.41 -5.77
CA ASN A 210 16.11 9.89 -6.11
C ASN A 210 15.88 10.06 -7.63
N ARG A 211 16.75 9.51 -8.49
CA ARG A 211 16.50 9.49 -9.94
C ARG A 211 15.23 8.71 -10.29
N GLY A 212 14.90 7.68 -9.50
CA GLY A 212 13.68 6.87 -9.67
C GLY A 212 12.36 7.64 -9.53
N CYS A 213 12.37 8.80 -8.86
CA CYS A 213 11.25 9.74 -8.78
C CYS A 213 11.53 11.11 -9.43
N ALA A 214 12.59 11.22 -10.25
CA ALA A 214 13.06 12.50 -10.83
C ALA A 214 13.19 13.62 -9.77
N GLY A 215 13.65 13.27 -8.57
CA GLY A 215 13.77 14.17 -7.42
C GLY A 215 12.47 14.84 -6.98
N TRP A 216 11.30 14.32 -7.40
CA TRP A 216 9.99 14.97 -7.25
C TRP A 216 9.95 16.39 -7.85
N GLY A 217 10.66 16.62 -8.97
CA GLY A 217 10.80 17.94 -9.59
C GLY A 217 11.81 18.86 -8.88
N ARG A 218 12.70 18.28 -8.06
CA ARG A 218 13.81 18.96 -7.37
C ARG A 218 15.15 18.32 -7.76
N SER A 219 16.24 18.87 -7.24
CA SER A 219 17.59 18.37 -7.48
C SER A 219 17.78 16.88 -7.18
N LEU A 220 18.52 16.24 -8.08
CA LEU A 220 18.93 14.85 -8.00
C LEU A 220 20.09 14.70 -7.02
N ARG A 221 20.01 13.72 -6.11
CA ARG A 221 20.99 13.47 -5.05
C ARG A 221 21.38 12.00 -4.99
N TYR A 222 22.66 11.75 -4.72
CA TYR A 222 23.21 10.41 -4.53
C TYR A 222 23.95 10.27 -3.21
N LEU A 223 23.59 9.24 -2.43
CA LEU A 223 24.37 8.73 -1.31
C LEU A 223 24.59 7.22 -1.55
N PRO A 224 25.83 6.77 -1.79
CA PRO A 224 26.11 5.41 -2.21
C PRO A 224 25.92 4.46 -1.04
N ARG A 225 25.45 3.22 -1.30
CA ARG A 225 25.21 2.23 -0.24
C ARG A 225 26.48 1.68 0.39
N ARG A 226 27.58 1.73 -0.35
CA ARG A 226 28.93 1.36 0.06
C ARG A 226 29.87 2.49 -0.36
N ASP A 227 30.95 2.69 0.37
CA ASP A 227 32.01 3.62 -0.05
C ASP A 227 32.42 3.37 -1.51
N LEU A 228 32.55 4.43 -2.32
CA LEU A 228 32.86 4.30 -3.74
C LEU A 228 34.34 4.05 -4.03
N GLN A 229 35.26 4.32 -3.09
CA GLN A 229 36.69 4.09 -3.32
C GLN A 229 37.08 2.63 -3.09
N THR A 230 36.55 2.01 -2.03
CA THR A 230 36.93 0.66 -1.60
C THR A 230 35.83 -0.38 -1.78
N HIS A 231 34.56 0.04 -1.84
CA HIS A 231 33.36 -0.80 -1.76
C HIS A 231 33.26 -1.71 -0.50
N ARG A 232 34.16 -1.53 0.48
CA ARG A 232 34.25 -2.39 1.67
C ARG A 232 33.31 -1.95 2.78
N ARG A 233 33.27 -0.65 3.13
CA ARG A 233 32.38 -0.14 4.18
C ARG A 233 30.99 0.14 3.64
N SER A 234 29.98 -0.25 4.43
CA SER A 234 28.57 0.05 4.21
C SER A 234 28.23 1.40 4.83
N THR A 235 27.60 2.28 4.06
CA THR A 235 27.09 3.58 4.53
C THR A 235 26.03 3.40 5.60
N TYR A 236 25.24 2.31 5.51
CA TYR A 236 24.27 1.93 6.54
C TYR A 236 24.95 1.63 7.87
N ASN A 237 25.98 0.77 7.81
CA ASN A 237 26.62 0.25 9.02
C ASN A 237 27.40 1.36 9.73
N ALA A 238 28.00 2.30 8.99
CA ALA A 238 28.71 3.44 9.57
C ALA A 238 27.79 4.37 10.40
N GLN A 239 26.53 4.57 9.98
CA GLN A 239 25.56 5.37 10.74
C GLN A 239 25.12 4.66 12.03
N TRP A 240 24.90 3.34 11.96
CA TRP A 240 24.64 2.52 13.16
C TRP A 240 25.85 2.46 14.11
N GLU A 241 27.05 2.25 13.57
CA GLU A 241 28.32 2.23 14.32
C GLU A 241 28.53 3.55 15.09
N PHE A 242 28.13 4.68 14.50
CA PHE A 242 28.15 5.98 15.17
C PHE A 242 27.23 6.03 16.40
N TYR A 243 25.98 5.57 16.30
CA TYR A 243 25.07 5.52 17.46
C TYR A 243 25.49 4.50 18.53
N ILE A 244 26.03 3.36 18.12
CA ILE A 244 26.54 2.34 19.04
C ILE A 244 27.79 2.85 19.80
N GLY A 245 28.54 3.79 19.22
CA GLY A 245 29.69 4.44 19.86
C GLY A 245 29.36 5.70 20.66
N LEU A 246 28.11 6.17 20.69
CA LEU A 246 27.69 7.36 21.43
C LEU A 246 27.34 7.01 22.89
N ALA A 247 27.87 7.78 23.84
CA ALA A 247 27.51 7.65 25.26
C ALA A 247 26.08 8.11 25.55
N SER A 248 25.57 9.10 24.80
CA SER A 248 24.17 9.53 24.78
C SER A 248 23.50 9.00 23.51
N SER A 249 22.86 7.83 23.65
CA SER A 249 22.04 7.23 22.60
C SER A 249 20.77 8.05 22.35
N PRO A 250 20.22 8.10 21.11
CA PRO A 250 18.83 8.48 20.90
C PRO A 250 17.87 7.57 21.66
N ASP A 251 16.64 8.04 21.87
CA ASP A 251 15.54 7.24 22.41
C ASP A 251 15.08 6.17 21.41
N VAL A 252 15.10 6.52 20.12
CA VAL A 252 14.64 5.70 18.99
C VAL A 252 15.57 5.87 17.79
N ILE A 253 15.83 4.81 17.02
CA ILE A 253 16.46 4.91 15.70
C ILE A 253 15.41 4.57 14.64
N ILE A 254 15.16 5.52 13.73
CA ILE A 254 14.31 5.35 12.56
C ILE A 254 15.13 4.78 11.41
N ILE A 255 14.52 3.94 10.58
CA ILE A 255 15.16 3.37 9.39
C ILE A 255 14.39 3.86 8.16
N PRO A 256 14.86 4.92 7.48
CA PRO A 256 14.41 5.28 6.14
C PRO A 256 15.09 4.34 5.13
N THR A 257 14.39 3.41 4.50
CA THR A 257 12.97 3.02 4.67
C THR A 257 12.82 1.51 4.56
N MET A 258 11.66 0.97 4.94
CA MET A 258 11.34 -0.42 4.62
C MET A 258 11.27 -0.64 3.11
N ASN A 259 10.60 0.25 2.36
CA ASN A 259 10.12 -0.02 1.00
C ASN A 259 10.03 1.21 0.06
N ASP A 260 10.74 2.30 0.33
CA ASP A 260 10.85 3.43 -0.62
C ASP A 260 11.90 3.09 -1.70
N PHE A 261 11.42 2.42 -2.74
CA PHE A 261 12.17 2.11 -3.94
C PHE A 261 12.48 3.36 -4.80
N PRO A 262 11.54 4.34 -4.99
CA PRO A 262 11.82 5.53 -5.80
C PRO A 262 12.96 6.44 -5.31
N GLU A 263 13.16 6.57 -3.99
CA GLU A 263 14.33 7.26 -3.40
C GLU A 263 15.52 6.34 -3.10
N ALA A 264 15.39 5.05 -3.43
CA ALA A 264 16.37 4.00 -3.18
C ALA A 264 16.90 3.95 -1.73
N THR A 265 16.09 4.36 -0.74
CA THR A 265 16.38 4.21 0.70
C THR A 265 15.94 2.85 1.26
N VAL A 266 15.25 2.04 0.44
CA VAL A 266 14.74 0.71 0.75
C VAL A 266 15.75 -0.27 1.39
N ILE A 267 15.42 -0.85 2.55
CA ILE A 267 16.15 -2.00 3.14
C ILE A 267 15.63 -3.36 2.66
N LEU A 268 14.40 -3.44 2.12
CA LEU A 268 13.91 -4.67 1.50
C LEU A 268 14.80 -5.09 0.32
N PRO A 269 14.89 -6.40 0.02
CA PRO A 269 15.76 -6.89 -1.03
C PRO A 269 15.24 -6.51 -2.41
N THR A 270 16.07 -5.82 -3.20
CA THR A 270 15.89 -5.63 -4.65
C THR A 270 16.53 -6.77 -5.47
N GLY A 271 17.20 -7.71 -4.80
CA GLY A 271 17.82 -8.90 -5.37
C GLY A 271 17.93 -10.00 -4.29
N PRO A 272 18.76 -11.05 -4.48
CA PRO A 272 18.88 -12.14 -3.52
C PRO A 272 19.62 -11.76 -2.23
N ALA A 273 20.33 -10.63 -2.20
CA ALA A 273 21.10 -10.18 -1.05
C ALA A 273 20.20 -9.53 0.03
N MET A 274 20.34 -10.00 1.27
CA MET A 274 19.58 -9.56 2.44
C MET A 274 20.39 -8.60 3.35
N ASP A 275 21.52 -8.06 2.85
CA ASP A 275 22.55 -7.32 3.62
C ASP A 275 21.99 -6.28 4.60
N ALA A 276 21.06 -5.44 4.13
CA ALA A 276 20.50 -4.35 4.94
C ALA A 276 19.60 -4.89 6.07
N LEU A 277 18.84 -5.96 5.83
CA LEU A 277 18.00 -6.60 6.86
C LEU A 277 18.85 -7.35 7.90
N HIS A 278 19.89 -8.08 7.47
CA HIS A 278 20.84 -8.69 8.41
C HIS A 278 21.61 -7.64 9.23
N SER A 279 22.07 -6.58 8.58
CA SER A 279 22.73 -5.45 9.26
C SER A 279 21.77 -4.81 10.26
N THR A 280 20.50 -4.61 9.92
CA THR A 280 19.47 -4.10 10.84
C THR A 280 19.32 -5.00 12.07
N ALA A 281 19.13 -6.31 11.86
CA ALA A 281 18.97 -7.26 12.97
C ALA A 281 20.19 -7.31 13.89
N TRP A 282 21.40 -7.33 13.32
CA TRP A 282 22.65 -7.36 14.10
C TRP A 282 22.95 -6.03 14.83
N LEU A 283 22.85 -4.90 14.12
CA LEU A 283 23.20 -3.58 14.65
C LEU A 283 22.16 -3.07 15.66
N SER A 284 20.87 -3.31 15.43
CA SER A 284 19.82 -2.93 16.39
C SER A 284 19.91 -3.75 17.68
N ALA A 285 20.27 -5.04 17.60
CA ALA A 285 20.54 -5.86 18.78
C ALA A 285 21.78 -5.35 19.54
N LYS A 286 22.88 -5.06 18.83
CA LYS A 286 24.10 -4.48 19.42
C LYS A 286 23.84 -3.12 20.08
N TRP A 287 23.04 -2.26 19.45
CA TRP A 287 22.62 -0.96 19.99
C TRP A 287 21.76 -1.10 21.25
N LYS A 288 20.83 -2.06 21.27
CA LYS A 288 20.02 -2.42 22.46
C LYS A 288 20.79 -3.22 23.53
N ASN A 289 22.06 -3.52 23.30
CA ASN A 289 22.89 -4.40 24.15
C ASN A 289 22.25 -5.78 24.42
N ILE A 290 21.67 -6.40 23.38
CA ILE A 290 21.10 -7.75 23.42
C ILE A 290 21.74 -8.66 22.36
N SER A 291 21.61 -9.98 22.55
CA SER A 291 22.00 -10.97 21.54
C SER A 291 21.19 -10.82 20.25
N ALA A 292 21.87 -10.80 19.11
CA ALA A 292 21.23 -10.78 17.80
C ALA A 292 20.77 -12.19 17.40
N ASP A 293 19.49 -12.38 17.12
CA ASP A 293 19.00 -13.54 16.37
C ASP A 293 18.70 -13.11 14.92
N THR A 294 19.55 -13.54 13.99
CA THR A 294 19.39 -13.27 12.56
C THR A 294 18.71 -14.39 11.79
N THR A 295 18.35 -15.50 12.45
CA THR A 295 17.75 -16.68 11.79
C THR A 295 16.32 -16.39 11.31
N GLY A 296 15.61 -15.48 11.98
CA GLY A 296 14.28 -15.01 11.59
C GLY A 296 14.23 -14.14 10.33
N VAL A 297 15.35 -13.52 9.91
CA VAL A 297 15.38 -12.43 8.91
C VAL A 297 14.78 -12.83 7.54
N SER A 298 14.97 -14.08 7.12
CA SER A 298 14.49 -14.58 5.81
C SER A 298 13.11 -15.27 5.87
N LEU A 299 12.57 -15.49 7.07
CA LEU A 299 11.35 -16.27 7.26
C LEU A 299 10.09 -15.53 6.76
N PRO A 300 9.88 -14.22 6.99
CA PRO A 300 8.71 -13.51 6.47
C PRO A 300 8.63 -13.53 4.93
N ALA A 301 9.76 -13.32 4.25
CA ALA A 301 9.83 -13.37 2.78
C ALA A 301 9.55 -14.79 2.25
N SER A 302 10.13 -15.80 2.89
CA SER A 302 9.87 -17.21 2.57
C SER A 302 8.41 -17.60 2.79
N TRP A 303 7.83 -17.20 3.92
CA TRP A 303 6.42 -17.40 4.26
C TRP A 303 5.50 -16.74 3.24
N PHE A 304 5.72 -15.46 2.92
CA PHE A 304 4.87 -14.71 1.98
C PHE A 304 4.89 -15.32 0.58
N SER A 305 6.05 -15.78 0.11
CA SER A 305 6.19 -16.48 -1.17
C SER A 305 5.37 -17.78 -1.22
N LEU A 306 5.49 -18.63 -0.19
CA LEU A 306 4.74 -19.89 -0.09
C LEU A 306 3.23 -19.63 0.11
N TYR A 307 2.85 -18.61 0.88
CA TYR A 307 1.45 -18.19 1.05
C TYR A 307 0.84 -17.67 -0.25
N ARG A 308 1.54 -16.82 -1.00
CA ARG A 308 1.13 -16.38 -2.35
C ARG A 308 0.93 -17.56 -3.29
N GLN A 309 1.81 -18.57 -3.23
CA GLN A 309 1.68 -19.79 -4.03
C GLN A 309 0.48 -20.65 -3.60
N ALA A 310 0.27 -20.84 -2.29
CA ALA A 310 -0.89 -21.56 -1.76
C ALA A 310 -2.22 -20.88 -2.13
N ILE A 311 -2.33 -19.55 -1.97
CA ILE A 311 -3.52 -18.78 -2.38
C ILE A 311 -3.76 -18.84 -3.90
N PHE A 312 -2.71 -18.93 -4.71
CA PHE A 312 -2.86 -19.20 -6.14
C PHE A 312 -3.45 -20.61 -6.37
N TYR A 313 -2.88 -21.65 -5.77
CA TYR A 313 -3.40 -23.02 -5.92
C TYR A 313 -4.80 -23.23 -5.34
N GLN A 314 -5.19 -22.50 -4.30
CA GLN A 314 -6.55 -22.52 -3.74
C GLN A 314 -7.63 -22.12 -4.76
N ARG A 315 -7.26 -21.34 -5.77
CA ARG A 315 -8.16 -20.91 -6.85
C ARG A 315 -8.18 -21.85 -8.04
N THR A 316 -7.23 -22.77 -8.15
CA THR A 316 -7.21 -23.76 -9.21
C THR A 316 -8.25 -24.84 -8.90
N PRO A 317 -9.18 -25.14 -9.83
CA PRO A 317 -10.23 -26.12 -9.61
C PRO A 317 -9.69 -27.48 -9.12
N HIS A 318 -10.48 -28.14 -8.26
CA HIS A 318 -10.20 -29.47 -7.69
C HIS A 318 -8.94 -29.58 -6.80
N LEU A 319 -8.24 -28.47 -6.47
CA LEU A 319 -7.18 -28.47 -5.46
C LEU A 319 -7.69 -28.07 -4.08
N ASN A 320 -7.36 -28.87 -3.06
CA ASN A 320 -7.54 -28.50 -1.66
C ASN A 320 -6.18 -28.25 -0.99
N VAL A 321 -5.89 -26.98 -0.72
CA VAL A 321 -4.68 -26.50 -0.03
C VAL A 321 -4.97 -25.97 1.37
N SER A 322 -6.16 -26.23 1.92
CA SER A 322 -6.60 -25.66 3.21
C SER A 322 -5.68 -26.07 4.37
N HIS A 323 -5.14 -27.29 4.33
CA HIS A 323 -4.14 -27.76 5.30
C HIS A 323 -2.81 -26.98 5.18
N ILE A 324 -2.36 -26.67 3.96
CA ILE A 324 -1.15 -25.86 3.71
C ILE A 324 -1.34 -24.43 4.21
N ILE A 325 -2.52 -23.83 3.95
CA ILE A 325 -2.86 -22.48 4.44
C ILE A 325 -2.94 -22.46 5.97
N SER A 326 -3.53 -23.50 6.59
CA SER A 326 -3.55 -23.63 8.06
C SER A 326 -2.14 -23.77 8.64
N ALA A 327 -1.28 -24.60 8.02
CA ALA A 327 0.11 -24.74 8.41
C ALA A 327 0.85 -23.41 8.31
N LEU A 328 0.72 -22.69 7.18
CA LEU A 328 1.29 -21.34 7.00
C LEU A 328 0.82 -20.36 8.08
N ASN A 329 -0.47 -20.35 8.45
CA ASN A 329 -0.97 -19.47 9.50
C ASN A 329 -0.35 -19.82 10.87
N GLN A 330 -0.14 -21.10 11.17
CA GLN A 330 0.60 -21.54 12.35
C GLN A 330 2.08 -21.12 12.27
N THR A 331 2.72 -21.25 11.12
CA THR A 331 4.11 -20.78 10.91
C THR A 331 4.25 -19.28 11.10
N ALA A 332 3.27 -18.47 10.69
CA ALA A 332 3.27 -17.03 10.95
C ALA A 332 3.23 -16.73 12.46
N SER A 333 2.45 -17.49 13.23
CA SER A 333 2.46 -17.41 14.70
C SER A 333 3.83 -17.79 15.28
N LEU A 334 4.49 -18.84 14.78
CA LEU A 334 5.85 -19.19 15.21
C LEU A 334 6.86 -18.05 14.94
N ILE A 335 6.80 -17.42 13.76
CA ILE A 335 7.63 -16.26 13.41
C ILE A 335 7.36 -15.09 14.38
N ASN A 336 6.10 -14.75 14.63
CA ASN A 336 5.72 -13.66 15.54
C ASN A 336 6.17 -13.91 16.99
N ASN A 337 6.16 -15.17 17.44
CA ASN A 337 6.62 -15.59 18.76
C ASN A 337 8.14 -15.87 18.84
N THR A 338 8.92 -15.46 17.83
CA THR A 338 10.38 -15.65 17.74
C THR A 338 10.87 -17.11 17.71
N LEU A 339 9.97 -18.07 17.46
CA LEU A 339 10.24 -19.51 17.36
C LEU A 339 10.79 -19.87 15.97
N TYR A 340 11.92 -19.26 15.61
CA TYR A 340 12.46 -19.26 14.24
C TYR A 340 12.94 -20.65 13.77
N ALA A 341 13.42 -21.51 14.66
CA ALA A 341 13.88 -22.85 14.32
C ALA A 341 12.71 -23.76 13.90
N GLU A 342 11.62 -23.80 14.70
CA GLU A 342 10.39 -24.49 14.32
C GLU A 342 9.75 -23.86 13.08
N ALA A 343 9.71 -22.53 12.98
CA ALA A 343 9.17 -21.83 11.82
C ALA A 343 9.92 -22.19 10.53
N SER A 344 11.26 -22.18 10.54
CA SER A 344 12.10 -22.58 9.41
C SER A 344 11.83 -24.03 8.98
N SER A 345 11.75 -24.94 9.96
CA SER A 345 11.43 -26.35 9.74
C SER A 345 10.03 -26.53 9.13
N SER A 346 9.04 -25.79 9.62
CA SER A 346 7.67 -25.75 9.11
C SER A 346 7.61 -25.25 7.67
N LEU A 347 8.29 -24.13 7.34
CA LEU A 347 8.38 -23.61 5.97
C LEU A 347 9.07 -24.60 5.01
N HIS A 348 10.04 -25.38 5.48
CA HIS A 348 10.70 -26.42 4.68
C HIS A 348 9.76 -27.57 4.31
N ILE A 349 8.90 -28.01 5.25
CA ILE A 349 7.87 -29.03 5.00
C ILE A 349 6.82 -28.48 4.02
N ILE A 350 6.25 -27.30 4.32
CA ILE A 350 5.27 -26.60 3.48
C ILE A 350 5.77 -26.42 2.04
N ARG A 351 7.05 -26.07 1.86
CA ARG A 351 7.69 -25.95 0.54
C ARG A 351 7.70 -27.28 -0.22
N LYS A 352 8.00 -28.41 0.44
CA LYS A 352 7.96 -29.74 -0.17
C LYS A 352 6.55 -30.14 -0.57
N ASP A 353 5.56 -29.85 0.27
CA ASP A 353 4.14 -30.14 -0.03
C ASP A 353 3.65 -29.33 -1.23
N LEU A 354 3.98 -28.03 -1.29
CA LEU A 354 3.67 -27.18 -2.44
C LEU A 354 4.40 -27.61 -3.73
N GLN A 355 5.63 -28.13 -3.63
CA GLN A 355 6.37 -28.70 -4.77
C GLN A 355 5.72 -30.00 -5.27
N LYS A 356 5.32 -30.91 -4.36
CA LYS A 356 4.61 -32.15 -4.69
C LYS A 356 3.22 -31.91 -5.27
N LEU A 357 2.56 -30.83 -4.86
CA LEU A 357 1.31 -30.38 -5.46
C LEU A 357 1.55 -29.75 -6.83
N ALA A 358 2.60 -28.94 -6.99
CA ALA A 358 2.97 -28.33 -8.27
C ALA A 358 3.25 -29.39 -9.36
N SER A 359 3.88 -30.52 -9.02
CA SER A 359 4.13 -31.60 -9.98
C SER A 359 2.88 -32.38 -10.43
N ARG A 360 1.71 -32.09 -9.85
CA ARG A 360 0.40 -32.60 -10.28
C ARG A 360 -0.38 -31.61 -11.15
N LEU A 361 0.17 -30.42 -11.40
CA LEU A 361 -0.51 -29.38 -12.19
C LEU A 361 -0.20 -29.58 -13.67
N LYS A 362 -1.26 -29.64 -14.46
CA LYS A 362 -1.17 -29.46 -15.90
C LYS A 362 -1.23 -27.97 -16.22
N VAL A 363 -0.30 -27.51 -17.04
CA VAL A 363 -0.27 -26.14 -17.54
C VAL A 363 -0.57 -26.17 -19.03
N THR A 364 -1.62 -25.48 -19.44
CA THR A 364 -1.98 -25.28 -20.85
C THR A 364 -1.66 -23.84 -21.23
N ASN A 365 -0.77 -23.64 -22.20
CA ASN A 365 -0.47 -22.31 -22.72
C ASN A 365 -1.49 -21.97 -23.82
N LEU A 366 -2.07 -20.77 -23.75
CA LEU A 366 -2.96 -20.21 -24.76
C LEU A 366 -2.41 -18.85 -25.19
N THR A 367 -2.48 -18.55 -26.49
CA THR A 367 -2.18 -17.23 -27.04
C THR A 367 -3.32 -16.84 -27.97
N PHE A 368 -3.79 -15.60 -27.87
CA PHE A 368 -4.79 -15.02 -28.76
C PHE A 368 -4.26 -13.69 -29.30
N ASP A 369 -3.93 -13.66 -30.58
CA ASP A 369 -3.49 -12.44 -31.28
C ASP A 369 -4.68 -11.69 -31.86
N LEU A 370 -4.61 -10.36 -31.95
CA LEU A 370 -5.64 -9.51 -32.54
C LEU A 370 -5.25 -9.06 -33.95
N PRO A 371 -6.06 -9.31 -35.00
CA PRO A 371 -7.35 -10.01 -34.98
C PRO A 371 -7.18 -11.53 -35.19
N SER A 372 -7.97 -12.33 -34.47
CA SER A 372 -8.13 -13.77 -34.73
C SER A 372 -9.54 -14.24 -34.35
N GLU A 373 -9.88 -15.49 -34.68
CA GLU A 373 -11.11 -16.12 -34.18
C GLU A 373 -11.15 -16.19 -32.65
N GLY A 374 -9.99 -16.21 -31.96
CA GLY A 374 -9.89 -16.29 -30.51
C GLY A 374 -9.95 -14.95 -29.77
N LEU A 375 -9.66 -13.84 -30.46
CA LEU A 375 -9.67 -12.47 -29.93
C LEU A 375 -10.01 -11.49 -31.04
N TYR A 376 -11.14 -10.80 -30.91
CA TYR A 376 -11.71 -9.96 -31.96
C TYR A 376 -12.33 -8.65 -31.42
N PRO A 377 -12.43 -7.59 -32.24
CA PRO A 377 -13.15 -6.37 -31.86
C PRO A 377 -14.67 -6.62 -31.83
N THR A 378 -15.37 -6.19 -30.79
CA THR A 378 -16.84 -6.31 -30.69
C THR A 378 -17.58 -5.22 -31.46
N VAL A 379 -16.92 -4.07 -31.66
CA VAL A 379 -17.35 -2.96 -32.51
C VAL A 379 -16.31 -2.79 -33.61
N LYS A 380 -16.74 -2.41 -34.82
CA LYS A 380 -15.83 -2.10 -35.93
C LYS A 380 -14.85 -0.99 -35.51
N PRO A 381 -13.54 -1.27 -35.38
CA PRO A 381 -12.60 -0.29 -34.86
C PRO A 381 -12.18 0.72 -35.93
N THR A 382 -11.88 1.94 -35.50
CA THR A 382 -11.18 2.92 -36.33
C THR A 382 -9.74 2.46 -36.54
N THR A 383 -9.25 2.47 -37.77
CA THR A 383 -7.89 2.03 -38.12
C THR A 383 -7.17 3.04 -39.02
N GLN A 384 -5.86 3.13 -38.84
CA GLN A 384 -4.97 4.00 -39.61
C GLN A 384 -3.66 3.26 -39.87
N ASN A 385 -3.27 3.11 -41.14
CA ASN A 385 -2.02 2.48 -41.56
C ASN A 385 -1.75 1.11 -40.90
N GLY A 386 -2.77 0.26 -40.80
CA GLY A 386 -2.69 -1.07 -40.18
C GLY A 386 -2.61 -1.08 -38.64
N SER A 387 -2.77 0.07 -37.99
CA SER A 387 -2.88 0.21 -36.53
C SER A 387 -4.31 0.56 -36.13
N TYR A 388 -4.74 0.17 -34.92
CA TYR A 388 -6.00 0.60 -34.32
C TYR A 388 -5.84 2.01 -33.75
N VAL A 389 -6.84 2.87 -33.94
CA VAL A 389 -6.89 4.21 -33.34
C VAL A 389 -7.66 4.12 -32.02
N VAL A 390 -7.08 4.66 -30.95
CA VAL A 390 -7.76 4.84 -29.66
C VAL A 390 -7.68 6.30 -29.27
N SER A 391 -8.80 6.93 -28.96
CA SER A 391 -8.94 8.36 -28.70
C SER A 391 -10.09 8.62 -27.72
N LYS A 392 -10.38 9.90 -27.45
CA LYS A 392 -11.55 10.33 -26.68
C LYS A 392 -12.90 9.95 -27.31
N THR A 393 -12.93 9.69 -28.61
CA THR A 393 -14.14 9.30 -29.38
C THR A 393 -14.09 7.87 -29.91
N ASP A 394 -12.90 7.26 -29.97
CA ASP A 394 -12.66 5.97 -30.59
C ASP A 394 -12.10 5.01 -29.54
N GLY A 395 -12.89 4.05 -29.08
CA GLY A 395 -12.40 2.97 -28.22
C GLY A 395 -12.06 1.71 -29.02
N LEU A 396 -11.17 0.87 -28.48
CA LEU A 396 -10.94 -0.47 -28.99
C LEU A 396 -11.49 -1.51 -28.00
N PHE A 397 -12.64 -2.09 -28.34
CA PHE A 397 -13.40 -3.02 -27.49
C PHE A 397 -13.17 -4.45 -27.95
N LEU A 398 -12.57 -5.30 -27.10
CA LEU A 398 -12.10 -6.64 -27.45
C LEU A 398 -12.82 -7.73 -26.66
N ALA A 399 -13.31 -8.76 -27.35
CA ALA A 399 -13.82 -9.99 -26.74
C ALA A 399 -12.94 -11.19 -27.12
N VAL A 400 -12.81 -12.10 -26.16
CA VAL A 400 -12.31 -13.46 -26.35
C VAL A 400 -13.46 -14.33 -26.86
N GLU A 401 -13.19 -15.36 -27.67
CA GLU A 401 -14.25 -16.31 -28.08
C GLU A 401 -14.85 -17.04 -26.87
N GLU A 402 -16.17 -17.20 -26.82
CA GLU A 402 -16.91 -17.63 -25.62
C GLU A 402 -16.47 -19.00 -25.09
N THR A 403 -16.09 -19.96 -25.93
CA THR A 403 -15.52 -21.24 -25.47
C THR A 403 -14.17 -21.04 -24.76
N LYS A 404 -13.29 -20.18 -25.29
CA LYS A 404 -12.04 -19.79 -24.62
C LYS A 404 -12.29 -18.95 -23.36
N ALA A 405 -13.23 -18.02 -23.40
CA ALA A 405 -13.62 -17.20 -22.26
C ALA A 405 -14.18 -18.09 -21.13
N ALA A 406 -15.06 -19.05 -21.45
CA ALA A 406 -15.55 -20.07 -20.52
C ALA A 406 -14.43 -20.89 -19.88
N MET A 407 -13.41 -21.30 -20.65
CA MET A 407 -12.21 -21.95 -20.09
C MET A 407 -11.46 -21.04 -19.11
N LEU A 408 -11.24 -19.76 -19.46
CA LEU A 408 -10.61 -18.78 -18.58
C LEU A 408 -11.45 -18.47 -17.33
N ARG A 409 -12.79 -18.50 -17.43
CA ARG A 409 -13.73 -18.37 -16.30
C ARG A 409 -13.67 -19.57 -15.36
N ALA A 410 -13.70 -20.78 -15.90
CA ALA A 410 -13.69 -22.03 -15.13
C ALA A 410 -12.34 -22.31 -14.45
N ALA A 411 -11.22 -21.93 -15.07
CA ALA A 411 -9.88 -22.21 -14.57
C ALA A 411 -9.22 -21.03 -13.83
N ASN A 412 -8.08 -21.30 -13.20
CA ASN A 412 -7.16 -20.29 -12.69
C ASN A 412 -5.97 -20.15 -13.64
N PHE A 413 -5.46 -18.93 -13.82
CA PHE A 413 -4.42 -18.64 -14.80
C PHE A 413 -3.44 -17.57 -14.33
N LYS A 414 -2.29 -17.51 -15.01
CA LYS A 414 -1.45 -16.30 -15.09
C LYS A 414 -1.57 -15.78 -16.52
N GLY A 415 -1.98 -14.53 -16.69
CA GLY A 415 -2.13 -13.93 -18.02
C GLY A 415 -1.23 -12.72 -18.24
N LEU A 416 -0.94 -12.42 -19.49
CA LEU A 416 -0.26 -11.21 -19.96
C LEU A 416 -1.07 -10.62 -21.11
N LEU A 417 -1.28 -9.30 -21.08
CA LEU A 417 -1.66 -8.50 -22.23
C LEU A 417 -0.39 -7.86 -22.78
N ARG A 418 -0.13 -8.06 -24.08
CA ARG A 418 0.94 -7.38 -24.81
C ARG A 418 0.34 -6.47 -25.87
N PHE A 419 0.97 -5.33 -26.11
CA PHE A 419 0.69 -4.47 -27.26
C PHE A 419 1.85 -3.49 -27.49
N GLU A 420 1.91 -2.95 -28.69
CA GLU A 420 2.68 -1.74 -28.98
C GLU A 420 1.75 -0.54 -29.06
N TYR A 421 2.18 0.60 -28.52
CA TYR A 421 1.44 1.86 -28.56
C TYR A 421 2.33 3.01 -29.06
N ARG A 422 1.67 4.04 -29.59
CA ARG A 422 2.29 5.31 -29.97
C ARG A 422 1.31 6.46 -29.84
N LEU A 423 1.65 7.47 -29.05
CA LEU A 423 0.91 8.73 -28.99
C LEU A 423 1.15 9.55 -30.28
N GLN A 424 0.08 10.12 -30.85
CA GLN A 424 0.14 10.86 -32.13
C GLN A 424 0.52 12.35 -32.02
N LYS A 425 0.45 12.96 -30.84
CA LYS A 425 0.73 14.38 -30.59
C LYS A 425 1.67 14.56 -29.41
N GLU A 426 2.54 15.56 -29.43
CA GLU A 426 3.40 15.90 -28.29
C GLU A 426 2.59 16.59 -27.18
N THR A 427 2.01 15.77 -26.30
CA THR A 427 1.26 16.20 -25.13
C THR A 427 1.37 15.13 -24.05
N PHE A 428 1.13 15.51 -22.79
CA PHE A 428 0.85 14.52 -21.76
C PHE A 428 -0.52 13.88 -22.03
N SER A 429 -0.59 12.55 -22.02
CA SER A 429 -1.84 11.81 -22.14
C SER A 429 -1.77 10.45 -21.43
N HIS A 430 -2.94 9.95 -21.07
CA HIS A 430 -3.15 8.60 -20.58
C HIS A 430 -3.65 7.69 -21.71
N LEU A 431 -3.17 6.44 -21.74
CA LEU A 431 -3.77 5.32 -22.45
C LEU A 431 -4.18 4.28 -21.40
N LYS A 432 -5.47 3.98 -21.33
CA LYS A 432 -6.05 3.12 -20.29
C LYS A 432 -6.64 1.85 -20.87
N VAL A 433 -6.52 0.76 -20.12
CA VAL A 433 -7.17 -0.51 -20.42
C VAL A 433 -8.07 -0.87 -19.26
N TYR A 434 -9.32 -1.21 -19.57
CA TYR A 434 -10.32 -1.66 -18.61
C TYR A 434 -10.76 -3.09 -18.93
N SER A 435 -11.31 -3.78 -17.94
CA SER A 435 -11.87 -5.13 -18.05
C SER A 435 -13.34 -5.16 -17.66
N SER A 436 -14.03 -6.27 -17.98
CA SER A 436 -15.41 -6.54 -17.55
C SER A 436 -15.60 -6.73 -16.02
N THR A 437 -14.57 -6.50 -15.21
CA THR A 437 -14.60 -6.72 -13.76
C THR A 437 -15.38 -5.65 -13.00
N SER A 438 -16.71 -5.76 -12.96
CA SER A 438 -17.53 -4.94 -12.07
C SER A 438 -17.38 -5.35 -10.60
N ARG A 439 -16.56 -4.61 -9.84
CA ARG A 439 -16.47 -4.75 -8.37
C ARG A 439 -17.13 -3.61 -7.60
N GLN A 440 -17.62 -2.57 -8.28
CA GLN A 440 -18.28 -1.40 -7.66
C GLN A 440 -19.48 -1.77 -6.76
N ASN A 441 -20.14 -2.90 -7.04
CA ASN A 441 -21.32 -3.39 -6.30
C ASN A 441 -21.02 -4.44 -5.22
N LYS A 442 -19.76 -4.76 -4.91
CA LYS A 442 -19.48 -5.65 -3.76
C LYS A 442 -19.78 -4.90 -2.46
N PRO A 443 -20.60 -5.47 -1.55
CA PRO A 443 -20.83 -4.84 -0.26
C PRO A 443 -19.48 -4.65 0.44
N PRO A 444 -19.22 -3.48 1.08
CA PRO A 444 -17.94 -3.23 1.72
C PRO A 444 -17.61 -4.35 2.70
N ARG A 445 -16.36 -4.82 2.70
CA ARG A 445 -15.95 -5.86 3.65
C ARG A 445 -16.07 -5.26 5.05
N LYS A 446 -16.94 -5.85 5.88
CA LYS A 446 -16.94 -5.63 7.32
C LYS A 446 -15.66 -6.21 7.87
N GLU A 447 -14.83 -5.37 8.47
CA GLU A 447 -13.74 -5.78 9.33
C GLU A 447 -14.07 -5.27 10.74
N LEU A 448 -14.09 -6.19 11.70
CA LEU A 448 -14.28 -5.84 13.10
C LEU A 448 -12.92 -5.40 13.65
N LEU A 449 -12.76 -4.11 13.93
CA LEU A 449 -11.64 -3.65 14.73
C LEU A 449 -12.07 -3.65 16.19
N VAL A 450 -11.34 -4.43 16.99
CA VAL A 450 -11.50 -4.50 18.44
C VAL A 450 -10.66 -3.39 19.05
N SER A 451 -11.29 -2.48 19.80
CA SER A 451 -10.57 -1.45 20.55
C SER A 451 -9.66 -2.09 21.61
N ARG A 452 -8.43 -1.57 21.74
CA ARG A 452 -7.52 -1.97 22.82
C ARG A 452 -7.96 -1.47 24.19
N TYR A 453 -8.82 -0.45 24.21
CA TYR A 453 -9.40 0.13 25.41
C TYR A 453 -10.64 -0.69 25.81
N SER A 454 -10.43 -1.79 26.52
CA SER A 454 -11.46 -2.76 26.90
C SER A 454 -12.64 -2.12 27.66
N GLU A 455 -12.37 -1.17 28.56
CA GLU A 455 -13.40 -0.43 29.30
C GLU A 455 -14.23 0.53 28.43
N SER A 456 -13.78 0.84 27.21
CA SER A 456 -14.54 1.71 26.28
C SER A 456 -15.64 0.98 25.52
N GLY A 457 -15.61 -0.37 25.46
CA GLY A 457 -16.58 -1.20 24.72
C GLY A 457 -16.66 -0.93 23.20
N ARG A 458 -15.71 -0.18 22.63
CA ARG A 458 -15.76 0.25 21.21
C ARG A 458 -15.21 -0.81 20.26
N GLU A 459 -15.91 -1.93 20.15
CA GLU A 459 -15.89 -2.64 18.87
C GLU A 459 -16.45 -1.73 17.78
N LYS A 460 -15.72 -1.58 16.67
CA LYS A 460 -16.18 -0.80 15.53
C LYS A 460 -16.04 -1.62 14.27
N GLU A 461 -17.19 -1.95 13.66
CA GLU A 461 -17.21 -2.39 12.27
C GLU A 461 -16.68 -1.24 11.40
N VAL A 462 -15.52 -1.45 10.77
CA VAL A 462 -15.07 -0.60 9.67
C VAL A 462 -15.47 -1.25 8.34
N PHE A 463 -15.96 -0.42 7.44
CA PHE A 463 -16.43 -0.84 6.13
C PHE A 463 -15.34 -0.56 5.10
N VAL A 464 -14.54 -1.57 4.79
CA VAL A 464 -13.51 -1.47 3.76
C VAL A 464 -14.19 -1.49 2.40
N LYS A 465 -14.29 -0.32 1.75
CA LYS A 465 -14.70 -0.24 0.35
C LYS A 465 -13.65 -0.93 -0.52
N HIS A 466 -14.11 -1.77 -1.44
CA HIS A 466 -13.25 -2.25 -2.52
C HIS A 466 -13.00 -1.11 -3.50
N GLY A 467 -11.75 -0.97 -3.96
CA GLY A 467 -11.43 -0.07 -5.08
C GLY A 467 -12.11 -0.53 -6.36
N ASP A 468 -12.10 0.34 -7.39
CA ASP A 468 -12.43 -0.12 -8.72
C ASP A 468 -11.25 -0.94 -9.27
N PHE A 469 -11.52 -2.19 -9.64
CA PHE A 469 -10.54 -3.12 -10.20
C PHE A 469 -10.84 -3.43 -11.67
N ALA A 470 -11.70 -2.64 -12.32
CA ALA A 470 -11.88 -2.71 -13.77
C ALA A 470 -10.61 -2.25 -14.50
N GLU A 471 -9.91 -1.23 -14.00
CA GLU A 471 -8.66 -0.71 -14.60
C GLU A 471 -7.55 -1.78 -14.55
N VAL A 472 -7.06 -2.15 -15.72
CA VAL A 472 -6.04 -3.18 -15.95
C VAL A 472 -4.66 -2.53 -16.05
N CYS A 473 -4.57 -1.38 -16.71
CA CYS A 473 -3.42 -0.48 -16.66
C CYS A 473 -3.79 0.96 -17.04
N ASP A 474 -2.98 1.90 -16.57
CA ASP A 474 -2.95 3.29 -16.99
C ASP A 474 -1.50 3.62 -17.41
N ILE A 475 -1.30 3.93 -18.69
CA ILE A 475 0.01 4.26 -19.27
C ILE A 475 0.06 5.77 -19.50
N MET A 476 0.89 6.44 -18.69
CA MET A 476 1.18 7.87 -18.83
C MET A 476 2.29 8.08 -19.85
N VAL A 477 2.02 8.89 -20.88
CA VAL A 477 2.97 9.19 -21.97
C VAL A 477 3.15 10.70 -22.10
N THR A 478 4.40 11.16 -22.18
CA THR A 478 4.79 12.58 -22.34
C THR A 478 5.40 12.90 -23.71
N SER A 479 5.94 11.91 -24.41
CA SER A 479 6.61 12.03 -25.72
C SER A 479 5.83 11.32 -26.82
N SER A 480 5.76 11.92 -28.01
CA SER A 480 5.03 11.36 -29.15
C SER A 480 5.95 10.70 -30.19
N GLY A 481 5.36 10.00 -31.15
CA GLY A 481 6.05 9.61 -32.39
C GLY A 481 6.85 8.31 -32.34
N ALA A 482 7.40 7.93 -31.18
CA ALA A 482 8.04 6.62 -30.97
C ALA A 482 6.99 5.50 -30.78
N TRP A 483 7.35 4.27 -31.17
CA TRP A 483 6.59 3.07 -30.77
C TRP A 483 7.20 2.49 -29.50
N GLU A 484 6.36 2.23 -28.51
CA GLU A 484 6.74 1.64 -27.23
C GLU A 484 5.96 0.33 -27.01
N SER A 485 6.50 -0.59 -26.21
CA SER A 485 5.91 -1.91 -25.94
C SER A 485 5.40 -2.01 -24.51
N ALA A 486 4.13 -2.36 -24.34
CA ALA A 486 3.52 -2.67 -23.05
C ALA A 486 3.46 -4.18 -22.81
N VAL A 487 3.70 -4.60 -21.57
CA VAL A 487 3.44 -5.96 -21.07
C VAL A 487 2.75 -5.84 -19.72
N VAL A 488 1.47 -6.18 -19.67
CA VAL A 488 0.58 -5.93 -18.52
C VAL A 488 0.12 -7.26 -17.93
N ALA A 489 0.28 -7.45 -16.62
CA ALA A 489 -0.09 -8.70 -15.95
C ALA A 489 -1.60 -8.82 -15.72
N LEU A 490 -2.24 -9.81 -16.34
CA LEU A 490 -3.66 -10.11 -16.17
C LEU A 490 -3.85 -11.06 -15.00
N LEU A 491 -4.34 -10.51 -13.87
CA LEU A 491 -4.60 -11.27 -12.66
C LEU A 491 -6.05 -11.79 -12.66
N LYS A 492 -6.24 -13.12 -12.51
CA LYS A 492 -7.56 -13.79 -12.42
C LYS A 492 -8.56 -13.13 -11.45
N VAL A 493 -8.10 -12.43 -10.41
CA VAL A 493 -8.98 -11.71 -9.47
C VAL A 493 -9.58 -10.43 -10.04
N ASN A 494 -8.95 -9.83 -11.05
CA ASN A 494 -9.30 -8.55 -11.66
C ASN A 494 -9.74 -8.77 -13.13
N GLN A 495 -10.18 -9.97 -13.50
CA GLN A 495 -10.59 -10.32 -14.85
C GLN A 495 -11.78 -11.28 -14.77
N ALA A 496 -12.94 -10.88 -15.29
CA ALA A 496 -14.16 -11.69 -15.26
C ALA A 496 -14.36 -12.53 -16.54
N TRP A 497 -13.90 -12.07 -17.71
CA TRP A 497 -14.01 -12.78 -19.01
C TRP A 497 -15.45 -13.19 -19.36
N ASP A 498 -16.42 -12.35 -19.03
CA ASP A 498 -17.86 -12.63 -19.12
C ASP A 498 -18.58 -11.73 -20.14
N HIS A 499 -17.83 -11.01 -20.97
CA HIS A 499 -18.35 -10.10 -21.99
C HIS A 499 -19.26 -8.98 -21.42
N THR A 500 -19.12 -8.64 -20.12
CA THR A 500 -19.95 -7.61 -19.47
C THR A 500 -19.35 -6.19 -19.47
N ALA A 501 -18.20 -5.98 -20.12
CA ALA A 501 -17.65 -4.63 -20.30
C ALA A 501 -18.44 -3.84 -21.37
N GLU A 502 -18.00 -2.61 -21.62
CA GLU A 502 -18.59 -1.75 -22.64
C GLU A 502 -18.60 -2.43 -24.02
N HIS A 503 -19.71 -2.28 -24.75
CA HIS A 503 -19.97 -2.95 -26.03
C HIS A 503 -19.75 -4.48 -26.01
N SER A 504 -20.16 -5.14 -24.93
CA SER A 504 -20.08 -6.59 -24.75
C SER A 504 -18.67 -7.17 -24.85
N SER A 505 -17.66 -6.41 -24.40
CA SER A 505 -16.26 -6.81 -24.47
C SER A 505 -15.77 -7.44 -23.15
N ASP A 506 -14.59 -8.06 -23.18
CA ASP A 506 -13.87 -8.48 -21.98
C ASP A 506 -12.84 -7.45 -21.53
N LEU A 507 -12.21 -6.80 -22.52
CA LEU A 507 -11.24 -5.73 -22.35
C LEU A 507 -11.61 -4.56 -23.27
N TYR A 508 -11.29 -3.33 -22.88
CA TYR A 508 -11.37 -2.20 -23.79
C TYR A 508 -10.31 -1.13 -23.51
N PHE A 509 -9.84 -0.48 -24.58
CA PHE A 509 -8.85 0.58 -24.54
C PHE A 509 -9.54 1.94 -24.77
N VAL A 510 -9.17 2.94 -23.97
CA VAL A 510 -9.59 4.34 -24.11
C VAL A 510 -8.41 5.28 -23.84
N ALA A 511 -8.48 6.51 -24.35
CA ALA A 511 -7.44 7.52 -24.13
C ALA A 511 -8.03 8.93 -24.19
N ASP A 512 -7.38 9.91 -23.56
CA ASP A 512 -7.77 11.33 -23.64
C ASP A 512 -7.36 11.96 -24.98
N GLU A 513 -6.24 11.50 -25.56
CA GLU A 513 -5.70 11.90 -26.85
C GLU A 513 -5.51 10.70 -27.78
N SER A 514 -5.18 10.96 -29.06
CA SER A 514 -5.12 9.90 -30.08
C SER A 514 -3.84 9.05 -29.98
N PHE A 515 -4.00 7.76 -29.74
CA PHE A 515 -2.99 6.72 -29.80
C PHE A 515 -3.20 5.80 -31.01
N LEU A 516 -2.10 5.24 -31.50
CA LEU A 516 -2.09 4.09 -32.40
C LEU A 516 -1.65 2.85 -31.63
N LEU A 517 -2.39 1.75 -31.77
CA LEU A 517 -2.09 0.45 -31.18
C LEU A 517 -1.87 -0.62 -32.25
N ARG A 518 -0.94 -1.55 -32.01
CA ARG A 518 -0.71 -2.73 -32.87
C ARG A 518 -0.13 -3.89 -32.05
N ASN A 519 0.04 -5.03 -32.71
CA ASN A 519 0.67 -6.24 -32.12
C ASN A 519 0.05 -6.62 -30.77
N ILE A 520 -1.29 -6.52 -30.68
CA ILE A 520 -2.03 -6.79 -29.45
C ILE A 520 -2.24 -8.30 -29.31
N SER A 521 -1.85 -8.87 -28.18
CA SER A 521 -2.07 -10.28 -27.87
C SER A 521 -2.34 -10.55 -26.39
N LEU A 522 -3.05 -11.64 -26.12
CA LEU A 522 -3.31 -12.17 -24.79
C LEU A 522 -2.62 -13.53 -24.66
N GLU A 523 -1.71 -13.66 -23.69
CA GLU A 523 -1.03 -14.91 -23.36
C GLU A 523 -1.54 -15.43 -22.00
N PHE A 524 -1.85 -16.72 -21.90
CA PHE A 524 -2.28 -17.35 -20.64
C PHE A 524 -1.55 -18.66 -20.37
N GLN A 525 -1.06 -18.81 -19.14
CA GLN A 525 -0.78 -20.11 -18.53
C GLN A 525 -2.00 -20.53 -17.73
N VAL A 526 -2.80 -21.45 -18.24
CA VAL A 526 -4.00 -21.98 -17.59
C VAL A 526 -3.65 -23.23 -16.80
N PHE A 527 -4.02 -23.26 -15.52
CA PHE A 527 -3.67 -24.33 -14.58
C PHE A 527 -4.88 -25.22 -14.32
N SER A 528 -4.69 -26.54 -14.44
CA SER A 528 -5.68 -27.56 -14.09
C SER A 528 -5.02 -28.74 -13.37
N VAL A 529 -5.86 -29.64 -12.85
CA VAL A 529 -5.47 -30.95 -12.32
C VAL A 529 -6.18 -32.00 -13.17
N ASP A 530 -5.53 -33.13 -13.44
CA ASP A 530 -6.26 -34.27 -14.00
C ASP A 530 -7.25 -34.80 -12.95
N PRO A 531 -8.54 -35.03 -13.32
CA PRO A 531 -9.52 -35.63 -12.43
C PRO A 531 -9.21 -37.12 -12.26
N SER A 532 -8.46 -37.44 -11.19
CA SER A 532 -8.18 -38.79 -10.70
C SER A 532 -9.30 -39.31 -9.78
#